data_AF-A0A8H4APR4-F1
#
_entry.id   AF-A0A8H4APR4-F1
#
_cell.length_a   1.000
_cell.length_b   1.000
_cell.length_c   1.000
_cell.angle_alpha   90.00
_cell.angle_beta   90.00
_cell.angle_gamma   90.00
#
_symmetry.space_group_name_H-M   'P 1'
#
loop_
_entity.id
_entity.type
_entity.pdbx_description
1 polymer ?
#
loop_
_entity_poly.entity_id
_entity_poly.type
_entity_poly.pdbx_seq_one_letter_code
_entity_poly.pdbx_strand_id
1 'polypeptide(L)'
;MTFAQQSSYSFRDNSLTTSNFSSSSTLISTLGHSDIDVSFTSSSDKYKYDENTTTEYLKVDIKICTMNNVGSINTIRAYNPKDILFLFHFNQETLSICLNSMKIEIIIPLNQLTSFKIASSMMICFRLLPNFQKRYFDLSSIRPIEVYKDSTKFNIEQVRSMTLTPSKGVQSETLHILEAGINRLGFEKYGITNNITFKQTCQWFYITCYLPQETRALCFPEHENLYHFIVYLKGRFKIPITKLKYRSRKGDICLLLDDKDWEYAKNSAIKTQNFVRFDIFIE
;
A
#
# COMPACT_ATOMS: atom_id res chain seq x y z
N MET A 1 14.69 -38.30 -40.57
CA MET A 1 14.91 -39.49 -39.72
C MET A 1 15.86 -39.08 -38.61
N THR A 2 15.69 -39.64 -37.40
CA THR A 2 16.43 -39.36 -36.13
C THR A 2 16.14 -37.98 -35.53
N PHE A 3 15.81 -37.76 -34.25
CA PHE A 3 15.84 -38.57 -33.03
C PHE A 3 14.60 -38.27 -32.15
N ALA A 4 14.04 -39.31 -31.53
CA ALA A 4 13.18 -39.20 -30.36
C ALA A 4 13.93 -39.86 -29.19
N GLN A 5 14.05 -39.17 -28.06
CA GLN A 5 14.55 -39.75 -26.82
C GLN A 5 13.66 -39.26 -25.67
N GLN A 6 12.87 -40.19 -25.15
CA GLN A 6 12.14 -40.08 -23.89
C GLN A 6 13.14 -40.27 -22.74
N SER A 7 13.03 -39.45 -21.70
CA SER A 7 13.56 -39.78 -20.38
C SER A 7 12.56 -39.32 -19.32
N SER A 8 11.89 -40.31 -18.76
CA SER A 8 11.05 -40.28 -17.57
C SER A 8 11.89 -40.08 -16.30
N TYR A 9 11.52 -39.11 -15.47
CA TYR A 9 12.00 -39.00 -14.09
C TYR A 9 10.82 -39.00 -13.13
N SER A 10 10.75 -40.06 -12.32
CA SER A 10 9.84 -40.26 -11.20
C SER A 10 10.34 -39.49 -9.97
N PHE A 11 9.50 -38.64 -9.40
CA PHE A 11 9.78 -37.94 -8.15
C PHE A 11 9.15 -38.72 -6.98
N ARG A 12 9.96 -39.00 -5.95
CA ARG A 12 9.59 -39.74 -4.74
C ARG A 12 8.86 -38.82 -3.75
N ASP A 13 7.81 -39.36 -3.15
CA ASP A 13 7.15 -38.88 -1.95
C ASP A 13 8.12 -38.81 -0.76
N ASN A 14 8.03 -37.75 0.03
CA ASN A 14 8.49 -37.73 1.42
C ASN A 14 7.45 -36.96 2.25
N SER A 15 6.63 -37.74 2.96
CA SER A 15 5.77 -37.34 4.06
C SER A 15 6.60 -36.87 5.25
N LEU A 16 6.31 -35.66 5.77
CA LEU A 16 6.81 -35.21 7.07
C LEU A 16 5.64 -34.92 8.02
N THR A 17 5.82 -35.51 9.19
CA THR A 17 4.99 -35.65 10.37
C THR A 17 4.61 -34.34 11.05
N THR A 18 3.34 -34.25 11.44
CA THR A 18 2.76 -33.26 12.34
C THR A 18 3.10 -33.57 13.80
N SER A 19 3.72 -32.63 14.53
CA SER A 19 3.81 -32.67 16.00
C SER A 19 3.09 -31.46 16.59
N ASN A 20 1.99 -31.75 17.30
CA ASN A 20 1.23 -30.84 18.13
C ASN A 20 2.05 -30.38 19.34
N PHE A 21 2.07 -29.07 19.61
CA PHE A 21 2.44 -28.53 20.92
C PHE A 21 1.32 -27.62 21.41
N SER A 22 0.63 -28.12 22.44
CA SER A 22 -0.30 -27.43 23.31
C SER A 22 0.48 -26.66 24.39
N SER A 23 0.17 -25.38 24.60
CA SER A 23 0.68 -24.61 25.73
C SER A 23 -0.48 -23.95 26.46
N SER A 24 -0.80 -24.50 27.63
CA SER A 24 -1.64 -23.91 28.67
C SER A 24 -0.96 -22.68 29.28
N SER A 25 -1.71 -21.60 29.50
CA SER A 25 -1.27 -20.46 30.31
C SER A 25 -2.01 -20.48 31.66
N THR A 26 -1.23 -20.45 32.74
CA THR A 26 -1.71 -20.31 34.12
C THR A 26 -1.20 -18.98 34.66
N LEU A 27 -2.12 -18.26 35.31
CA LEU A 27 -1.94 -16.99 36.02
C LEU A 27 -0.99 -17.13 37.21
N ILE A 28 -0.09 -16.15 37.42
CA ILE A 28 0.38 -15.73 38.74
C ILE A 28 0.57 -14.20 38.74
N SER A 29 -0.09 -13.57 39.71
CA SER A 29 -0.04 -12.16 40.13
C SER A 29 0.91 -11.97 41.32
N THR A 30 1.55 -10.79 41.45
CA THR A 30 1.86 -9.97 42.67
C THR A 30 3.12 -9.12 42.43
N LEU A 31 3.07 -7.78 42.36
CA LEU A 31 2.95 -6.69 43.38
C LEU A 31 4.32 -6.15 43.87
N GLY A 32 4.53 -4.82 43.75
CA GLY A 32 5.37 -4.05 44.69
C GLY A 32 6.22 -2.86 44.17
N HIS A 33 5.64 -1.64 44.22
CA HIS A 33 6.24 -0.31 44.54
C HIS A 33 7.27 0.33 43.57
N SER A 34 7.31 1.65 43.29
CA SER A 34 6.59 2.84 43.78
C SER A 34 6.83 4.04 42.85
N ASP A 35 5.77 4.81 42.64
CA ASP A 35 5.57 6.21 42.20
C ASP A 35 6.77 7.14 41.95
N ILE A 36 6.77 7.78 40.77
CA ILE A 36 6.98 9.24 40.63
C ILE A 36 5.94 9.77 39.65
N ASP A 37 4.96 10.48 40.20
CA ASP A 37 3.97 11.29 39.49
C ASP A 37 4.65 12.49 38.84
N VAL A 38 4.55 12.60 37.51
CA VAL A 38 4.75 13.87 36.80
C VAL A 38 3.52 14.09 35.92
N SER A 39 2.60 14.88 36.46
CA SER A 39 1.41 15.35 35.78
C SER A 39 1.78 16.28 34.62
N PHE A 40 1.48 15.85 33.40
CA PHE A 40 1.32 16.75 32.26
C PHE A 40 -0.15 16.72 31.82
N THR A 41 -0.89 17.70 32.29
CA THR A 41 -2.16 18.11 31.70
C THR A 41 -1.89 18.75 30.35
N SER A 42 -2.18 18.02 29.27
CA SER A 42 -2.42 18.62 27.96
C SER A 42 -3.55 17.86 27.25
N SER A 43 -4.76 18.39 27.43
CA SER A 43 -5.86 18.40 26.47
C SER A 43 -6.10 17.11 25.67
N SER A 44 -6.49 16.06 26.38
CA SER A 44 -7.06 14.84 25.82
C SER A 44 -8.56 15.04 25.56
N ASP A 45 -8.92 15.64 24.43
CA ASP A 45 -10.29 15.53 23.92
C ASP A 45 -10.26 15.44 22.39
N LYS A 46 -10.94 14.40 21.89
CA LYS A 46 -11.19 14.03 20.47
C LYS A 46 -10.27 13.00 19.83
N TYR A 47 -10.08 11.84 20.46
CA TYR A 47 -10.08 10.60 19.67
C TYR A 47 -10.79 9.50 20.48
N LYS A 48 -12.11 9.39 20.29
CA LYS A 48 -12.80 8.11 20.48
C LYS A 48 -12.31 7.20 19.34
N TYR A 49 -11.28 6.40 19.61
CA TYR A 49 -11.13 5.16 18.87
C TYR A 49 -12.30 4.27 19.28
N ASP A 50 -13.31 4.16 18.42
CA ASP A 50 -14.28 3.07 18.54
C ASP A 50 -13.53 1.78 18.23
N GLU A 51 -13.21 1.03 19.28
CA GLU A 51 -12.44 -0.21 19.28
C GLU A 51 -13.23 -1.41 18.70
N ASN A 52 -14.20 -1.17 17.82
CA ASN A 52 -15.13 -2.18 17.30
C ASN A 52 -15.53 -1.96 15.83
N THR A 53 -14.57 -1.86 14.92
CA THR A 53 -14.89 -2.07 13.49
C THR A 53 -13.92 -3.04 12.84
N THR A 54 -14.34 -4.30 12.77
CA THR A 54 -13.88 -5.27 11.77
C THR A 54 -14.33 -4.79 10.39
N THR A 55 -13.77 -3.68 9.90
CA THR A 55 -14.09 -3.20 8.56
C THR A 55 -13.56 -4.21 7.54
N GLU A 56 -14.47 -4.96 6.91
CA GLU A 56 -14.15 -5.95 5.87
C GLU A 56 -13.50 -5.32 4.62
N TYR A 57 -13.54 -3.99 4.53
CA TYR A 57 -13.02 -3.22 3.42
C TYR A 57 -12.40 -1.90 3.85
N LEU A 58 -11.45 -1.41 3.06
CA LEU A 58 -10.91 -0.06 3.14
C LEU A 58 -11.58 0.83 2.10
N LYS A 59 -12.05 1.99 2.56
CA LYS A 59 -12.86 2.93 1.79
C LYS A 59 -12.03 4.15 1.38
N VAL A 60 -12.08 4.53 0.12
CA VAL A 60 -11.49 5.77 -0.40
C VAL A 60 -12.52 6.56 -1.20
N ASP A 61 -12.86 7.77 -0.74
CA ASP A 61 -13.72 8.68 -1.49
C ASP A 61 -12.97 9.27 -2.69
N ILE A 62 -13.56 9.17 -3.89
CA ILE A 62 -12.90 9.53 -5.16
C ILE A 62 -13.55 10.78 -5.76
N LYS A 63 -12.72 11.70 -6.24
CA LYS A 63 -13.15 12.91 -6.94
C LYS A 63 -13.18 12.72 -8.46
N ILE A 64 -12.21 12.01 -9.01
CA ILE A 64 -12.06 11.80 -10.45
C ILE A 64 -11.71 10.35 -10.70
N CYS A 65 -12.41 9.72 -11.63
CA CYS A 65 -12.07 8.41 -12.17
C CYS A 65 -11.78 8.55 -13.66
N THR A 66 -10.55 8.30 -14.06
CA THR A 66 -10.11 8.28 -15.45
C THR A 66 -9.84 6.85 -15.87
N MET A 67 -10.50 6.41 -16.93
CA MET A 67 -10.37 5.09 -17.53
C MET A 67 -9.71 5.22 -18.90
N ASN A 68 -8.57 4.56 -19.08
CA ASN A 68 -7.88 4.53 -20.37
C ASN A 68 -8.26 3.25 -21.11
N ASN A 69 -8.93 3.45 -22.24
CA ASN A 69 -9.28 2.42 -23.21
C ASN A 69 -8.26 2.44 -24.35
N VAL A 70 -8.29 1.40 -25.20
CA VAL A 70 -7.53 1.41 -26.45
C VAL A 70 -8.07 2.52 -27.35
N GLY A 71 -7.34 3.63 -27.47
CA GLY A 71 -7.67 4.76 -28.35
C GLY A 71 -8.68 5.78 -27.79
N SER A 72 -9.12 5.65 -26.53
CA SER A 72 -9.99 6.66 -25.90
C SER A 72 -9.74 6.80 -24.39
N ILE A 73 -10.03 7.97 -23.85
CA ILE A 73 -9.92 8.28 -22.42
C ILE A 73 -11.29 8.74 -21.94
N ASN A 74 -11.88 7.98 -21.02
CA ASN A 74 -13.14 8.33 -20.38
C ASN A 74 -12.86 8.88 -18.99
N THR A 75 -13.42 10.04 -18.65
CA THR A 75 -13.24 10.65 -17.33
C THR A 75 -14.58 10.96 -16.70
N ILE A 76 -14.75 10.49 -15.47
CA ILE A 76 -15.92 10.73 -14.62
C ILE A 76 -15.47 11.62 -13.46
N ARG A 77 -16.23 12.68 -13.21
CA ARG A 77 -15.97 13.62 -12.11
C ARG A 77 -17.13 13.55 -11.12
N ALA A 78 -16.78 13.45 -9.84
CA ALA A 78 -17.73 13.60 -8.76
C ALA A 78 -18.12 15.07 -8.61
N TYR A 79 -19.42 15.34 -8.53
CA TYR A 79 -19.96 16.66 -8.18
C TYR A 79 -20.26 16.73 -6.68
N ASN A 80 -20.56 15.57 -6.07
CA ASN A 80 -20.79 15.39 -4.66
C ASN A 80 -19.82 14.35 -4.04
N PRO A 81 -19.53 14.41 -2.74
CA PRO A 81 -18.60 13.49 -2.05
C PRO A 81 -18.98 12.00 -2.11
N LYS A 82 -20.20 11.67 -2.57
CA LYS A 82 -20.72 10.30 -2.67
C LYS A 82 -20.95 9.87 -4.12
N ASP A 83 -20.41 10.58 -5.11
CA ASP A 83 -20.67 10.23 -6.51
C ASP A 83 -19.82 9.08 -7.01
N ILE A 84 -18.60 8.96 -6.48
CA ILE A 84 -17.62 7.96 -6.87
C ILE A 84 -16.96 7.42 -5.61
N LEU A 85 -16.89 6.09 -5.49
CA LEU A 85 -16.23 5.42 -4.39
C LEU A 85 -15.30 4.33 -4.86
N PHE A 86 -14.17 4.17 -4.17
CA PHE A 86 -13.27 3.04 -4.33
C PHE A 86 -13.21 2.25 -3.03
N LEU A 87 -13.44 0.95 -3.13
CA LEU A 87 -13.39 0.02 -2.00
C LEU A 87 -12.35 -1.05 -2.28
N PHE A 88 -11.59 -1.40 -1.25
CA PHE A 88 -10.75 -2.58 -1.26
C PHE A 88 -11.26 -3.57 -0.22
N HIS A 89 -11.78 -4.71 -0.69
CA HIS A 89 -12.31 -5.78 0.14
C HIS A 89 -11.22 -6.81 0.43
N PHE A 90 -10.73 -6.83 1.68
CA PHE A 90 -9.56 -7.64 2.05
C PHE A 90 -9.86 -9.14 1.99
N ASN A 91 -11.00 -9.56 2.54
CA ASN A 91 -11.37 -10.98 2.67
C ASN A 91 -11.79 -11.58 1.33
N GLN A 92 -12.47 -10.79 0.50
CA GLN A 92 -12.93 -11.19 -0.82
C GLN A 92 -11.84 -11.05 -1.89
N GLU A 93 -10.75 -10.35 -1.59
CA GLU A 93 -9.66 -10.06 -2.53
C GLU A 93 -10.18 -9.41 -3.82
N THR A 94 -11.02 -8.38 -3.65
CA THR A 94 -11.62 -7.63 -4.75
C THR A 94 -11.49 -6.12 -4.54
N LEU A 95 -11.40 -5.39 -5.66
CA LEU A 95 -11.63 -3.96 -5.72
C LEU A 95 -13.07 -3.70 -6.16
N SER A 96 -13.74 -2.74 -5.55
CA SER A 96 -15.01 -2.23 -6.05
C SER A 96 -14.91 -0.75 -6.41
N ILE A 97 -15.52 -0.39 -7.54
CA ILE A 97 -15.65 1.00 -7.99
C ILE A 97 -17.14 1.31 -8.10
N CYS A 98 -17.61 2.18 -7.22
CA CYS A 98 -18.99 2.66 -7.29
C CYS A 98 -19.02 3.96 -8.12
N LEU A 99 -19.93 4.01 -9.08
CA LEU A 99 -20.10 5.12 -10.03
C LEU A 99 -21.55 5.61 -10.03
N ASN A 100 -21.77 6.75 -10.69
CA ASN A 100 -23.10 7.31 -10.96
C ASN A 100 -23.93 7.51 -9.69
N SER A 101 -23.36 8.21 -8.70
CA SER A 101 -24.01 8.44 -7.39
C SER A 101 -24.34 7.15 -6.66
N MET A 102 -23.37 6.23 -6.65
CA MET A 102 -23.46 4.90 -6.03
C MET A 102 -24.54 4.00 -6.62
N LYS A 103 -25.03 4.25 -7.84
CA LYS A 103 -26.03 3.39 -8.48
C LYS A 103 -25.44 2.17 -9.15
N ILE A 104 -24.16 2.23 -9.52
CA ILE A 104 -23.48 1.15 -10.22
C ILE A 104 -22.24 0.80 -9.42
N GLU A 105 -22.03 -0.49 -9.14
CA GLU A 105 -20.80 -1.01 -8.58
C GLU A 105 -20.15 -1.99 -9.56
N ILE A 106 -18.85 -1.80 -9.78
CA ILE A 106 -18.02 -2.70 -10.58
C ILE A 106 -17.03 -3.39 -9.66
N ILE A 107 -17.12 -4.71 -9.56
CA ILE A 107 -16.24 -5.54 -8.73
C ILE A 107 -15.19 -6.20 -9.61
N ILE A 108 -13.92 -6.05 -9.24
CA ILE A 108 -12.74 -6.54 -9.96
C ILE A 108 -11.90 -7.39 -9.01
N PRO A 109 -11.71 -8.70 -9.26
CA PRO A 109 -10.81 -9.53 -8.47
C PRO A 109 -9.35 -9.06 -8.55
N LEU A 110 -8.58 -9.18 -7.45
CA LEU A 110 -7.19 -8.72 -7.42
C LEU A 110 -6.29 -9.43 -8.43
N ASN A 111 -6.54 -10.71 -8.72
CA ASN A 111 -5.77 -11.48 -9.71
C ASN A 111 -5.93 -10.95 -11.16
N GLN A 112 -6.83 -10.00 -11.39
CA GLN A 112 -6.99 -9.32 -12.67
C GLN A 112 -6.08 -8.10 -12.82
N LEU A 113 -5.41 -7.69 -11.75
CA LEU A 113 -4.47 -6.58 -11.77
C LEU A 113 -3.13 -7.04 -12.34
N THR A 114 -2.62 -6.31 -13.32
CA THR A 114 -1.23 -6.47 -13.77
C THR A 114 -0.28 -5.53 -13.03
N SER A 115 -0.84 -4.50 -12.40
CA SER A 115 -0.07 -3.55 -11.59
C SER A 115 -0.98 -2.65 -10.75
N PHE A 116 -0.49 -2.19 -9.60
CA PHE A 116 -1.15 -1.23 -8.73
C PHE A 116 -0.10 -0.33 -8.06
N LYS A 117 -0.31 0.98 -8.02
CA LYS A 117 0.60 1.92 -7.35
C LYS A 117 -0.09 3.20 -6.93
N ILE A 118 0.32 3.76 -5.81
CA ILE A 118 0.01 5.14 -5.43
C ILE A 118 1.09 6.05 -6.01
N ALA A 119 0.69 6.99 -6.86
CA ALA A 119 1.61 7.98 -7.41
C ALA A 119 2.01 9.01 -6.33
N SER A 120 3.13 9.72 -6.51
CA SER A 120 3.55 10.80 -5.62
C SER A 120 2.52 11.93 -5.48
N SER A 121 1.65 12.09 -6.48
CA SER A 121 0.50 13.00 -6.44
C SER A 121 -0.70 12.46 -5.65
N MET A 122 -0.54 11.37 -4.90
CA MET A 122 -1.59 10.65 -4.16
C MET A 122 -2.69 10.08 -5.06
N MET A 123 -2.44 9.92 -6.36
CA MET A 123 -3.37 9.28 -7.28
C MET A 123 -3.23 7.76 -7.21
N ILE A 124 -4.35 7.06 -7.22
CA ILE A 124 -4.38 5.59 -7.29
C ILE A 124 -4.29 5.19 -8.76
N CYS A 125 -3.29 4.40 -9.13
CA CYS A 125 -3.04 3.99 -10.50
C CYS A 125 -2.97 2.47 -10.58
N PHE A 126 -3.77 1.85 -11.46
CA PHE A 126 -3.67 0.41 -11.68
C PHE A 126 -3.95 0.02 -13.12
N ARG A 127 -3.43 -1.14 -13.51
CA ARG A 127 -3.60 -1.73 -14.84
C ARG A 127 -4.23 -3.11 -14.72
N LEU A 128 -4.97 -3.46 -15.75
CA LEU A 128 -5.82 -4.65 -15.79
C LEU A 128 -5.40 -5.56 -16.93
N LEU A 129 -5.64 -6.85 -16.75
CA LEU A 129 -5.51 -7.83 -17.82
C LEU A 129 -6.45 -7.47 -19.00
N PRO A 130 -6.08 -7.85 -20.24
CA PRO A 130 -7.02 -7.86 -21.35
C PRO A 130 -8.29 -8.64 -20.99
N ASN A 131 -9.47 -8.08 -21.28
CA ASN A 131 -10.76 -8.73 -21.03
C ASN A 131 -10.93 -9.23 -19.58
N PHE A 132 -10.37 -8.48 -18.63
CA PHE A 132 -10.41 -8.84 -17.22
C PHE A 132 -11.81 -9.20 -16.72
N GLN A 133 -11.85 -10.16 -15.81
CA GLN A 133 -13.06 -10.59 -15.12
C GLN A 133 -13.58 -9.47 -14.22
N LYS A 134 -14.89 -9.27 -14.25
CA LYS A 134 -15.59 -8.23 -13.50
C LYS A 134 -17.04 -8.62 -13.32
N ARG A 135 -17.66 -8.12 -12.25
CA ARG A 135 -19.11 -8.23 -12.01
C ARG A 135 -19.68 -6.84 -11.83
N TYR A 136 -20.92 -6.65 -12.27
CA TYR A 136 -21.62 -5.39 -12.16
C TYR A 136 -22.83 -5.56 -11.25
N PHE A 137 -23.04 -4.59 -10.37
CA PHE A 137 -24.21 -4.54 -9.52
C PHE A 137 -24.95 -3.22 -9.72
N ASP A 138 -26.26 -3.30 -9.88
CA ASP A 138 -27.16 -2.16 -9.75
C ASP A 138 -27.57 -2.01 -8.29
N LEU A 139 -27.21 -0.86 -7.73
CA LEU A 139 -27.45 -0.46 -6.34
C LEU A 139 -28.62 0.52 -6.21
N SER A 140 -29.38 0.74 -7.29
CA SER A 140 -30.57 1.61 -7.28
C SER A 140 -31.75 1.01 -6.48
N SER A 141 -31.72 -0.31 -6.25
CA SER A 141 -32.72 -1.05 -5.50
C SER A 141 -32.27 -1.34 -4.06
N ILE A 142 -33.22 -1.61 -3.17
CA ILE A 142 -32.95 -1.96 -1.75
C ILE A 142 -31.99 -3.15 -1.62
N ARG A 143 -32.05 -4.09 -2.57
CA ARG A 143 -31.12 -5.21 -2.68
C ARG A 143 -30.26 -5.01 -3.93
N PRO A 144 -28.92 -5.09 -3.83
CA PRO A 144 -28.04 -5.10 -4.99
C PRO A 144 -28.43 -6.22 -5.97
N ILE A 145 -28.53 -5.89 -7.25
CA ILE A 145 -28.85 -6.85 -8.30
C ILE A 145 -27.64 -6.99 -9.22
N GLU A 146 -27.11 -8.21 -9.36
CA GLU A 146 -26.06 -8.47 -10.33
C GLU A 146 -26.61 -8.31 -11.76
N VAL A 147 -25.92 -7.54 -12.59
CA VAL A 147 -26.27 -7.29 -13.99
C VAL A 147 -25.18 -7.84 -14.91
N TYR A 148 -25.62 -8.54 -15.96
CA TYR A 148 -24.72 -9.30 -16.85
C TYR A 148 -24.01 -8.45 -17.91
N LYS A 149 -24.37 -7.16 -18.03
CA LYS A 149 -23.82 -6.28 -19.04
C LYS A 149 -23.45 -4.94 -18.44
N ASP A 150 -22.37 -4.36 -18.96
CA ASP A 150 -22.00 -2.99 -18.68
C ASP A 150 -23.16 -2.04 -19.03
N SER A 151 -23.88 -1.59 -18.01
CA SER A 151 -24.90 -0.54 -18.14
C SER A 151 -24.28 0.85 -18.13
N THR A 152 -22.96 0.94 -17.96
CA THR A 152 -22.26 2.21 -18.02
C THR A 152 -22.09 2.66 -19.48
N LYS A 153 -22.11 3.97 -19.69
CA LYS A 153 -21.79 4.56 -21.00
C LYS A 153 -20.28 4.50 -21.31
N PHE A 154 -19.46 3.87 -20.46
CA PHE A 154 -18.00 4.06 -20.43
C PHE A 154 -17.20 2.90 -21.05
N ASN A 155 -17.87 1.85 -21.54
CA ASN A 155 -17.26 0.70 -22.21
C ASN A 155 -16.09 0.11 -21.39
N ILE A 156 -16.43 -0.41 -20.22
CA ILE A 156 -15.46 -0.93 -19.25
C ILE A 156 -14.74 -2.18 -19.76
N GLU A 157 -15.30 -2.88 -20.74
CA GLU A 157 -14.69 -4.06 -21.36
C GLU A 157 -13.32 -3.77 -21.97
N GLN A 158 -13.10 -2.56 -22.48
CA GLN A 158 -11.87 -2.17 -23.17
C GLN A 158 -10.86 -1.46 -22.27
N VAL A 159 -11.17 -1.27 -20.98
CA VAL A 159 -10.31 -0.55 -20.04
C VAL A 159 -9.04 -1.33 -19.78
N ARG A 160 -7.90 -0.66 -19.93
CA ARG A 160 -6.57 -1.22 -19.68
C ARG A 160 -5.92 -0.69 -18.42
N SER A 161 -6.29 0.53 -18.03
CA SER A 161 -5.81 1.14 -16.80
C SER A 161 -6.81 2.13 -16.28
N MET A 162 -6.83 2.30 -14.96
CA MET A 162 -7.58 3.36 -14.32
C MET A 162 -6.66 4.22 -13.46
N THR A 163 -7.02 5.48 -13.37
CA THR A 163 -6.38 6.45 -12.52
C THR A 163 -7.47 7.15 -11.70
N LEU A 164 -7.40 7.01 -10.39
CA LEU A 164 -8.36 7.59 -9.46
C LEU A 164 -7.69 8.72 -8.70
N THR A 165 -8.35 9.88 -8.64
CA THR A 165 -7.95 11.01 -7.82
C THR A 165 -8.79 11.00 -6.55
N PRO A 166 -8.20 10.75 -5.36
CA PRO A 166 -8.92 10.83 -4.10
C PRO A 166 -9.49 12.23 -3.83
N SER A 167 -10.53 12.28 -2.99
CA SER A 167 -11.08 13.54 -2.47
C SER A 167 -10.12 14.18 -1.45
N LYS A 168 -10.21 15.51 -1.27
CA LYS A 168 -9.27 16.29 -0.43
C LYS A 168 -9.13 15.83 1.03
N GLY A 169 -10.10 15.08 1.57
CA GLY A 169 -10.08 14.60 2.96
C GLY A 169 -9.42 13.23 3.15
N VAL A 170 -9.03 12.55 2.07
CA VAL A 170 -8.37 11.25 2.15
C VAL A 170 -6.93 11.44 2.61
N GLN A 171 -6.58 10.78 3.71
CA GLN A 171 -5.24 10.82 4.30
C GLN A 171 -4.26 9.93 3.51
N SER A 172 -2.99 10.32 3.47
CA SER A 172 -1.95 9.55 2.75
C SER A 172 -1.75 8.18 3.38
N GLU A 173 -1.85 8.06 4.70
CA GLU A 173 -1.73 6.80 5.43
C GLU A 173 -2.75 5.77 4.94
N THR A 174 -3.99 6.20 4.67
CA THR A 174 -5.04 5.33 4.11
C THR A 174 -4.64 4.78 2.74
N LEU A 175 -4.00 5.60 1.90
CA LEU A 175 -3.54 5.19 0.58
C LEU A 175 -2.35 4.24 0.64
N HIS A 176 -1.43 4.43 1.60
CA HIS A 176 -0.31 3.51 1.80
C HIS A 176 -0.75 2.16 2.39
N ILE A 177 -1.70 2.17 3.33
CA ILE A 177 -2.31 0.93 3.84
C ILE A 177 -3.01 0.18 2.68
N LEU A 178 -3.71 0.89 1.82
CA LEU A 178 -4.33 0.34 0.62
C LEU A 178 -3.29 -0.32 -0.31
N GLU A 179 -2.21 0.40 -0.63
CA GLU A 179 -1.14 -0.10 -1.50
C GLU A 179 -0.46 -1.34 -0.92
N ALA A 180 -0.09 -1.31 0.36
CA ALA A 180 0.52 -2.44 1.04
C ALA A 180 -0.41 -3.66 1.07
N GLY A 181 -1.71 -3.45 1.34
CA GLY A 181 -2.71 -4.51 1.36
C GLY A 181 -2.89 -5.17 -0.01
N ILE A 182 -2.93 -4.39 -1.08
CA ILE A 182 -3.04 -4.89 -2.46
C ILE A 182 -1.74 -5.58 -2.89
N ASN A 183 -0.56 -5.04 -2.55
CA ASN A 183 0.72 -5.70 -2.84
C ASN A 183 0.80 -7.08 -2.19
N ARG A 184 0.45 -7.18 -0.90
CA ARG A 184 0.44 -8.45 -0.17
C ARG A 184 -0.56 -9.46 -0.75
N LEU A 185 -1.82 -9.03 -0.93
CA LEU A 185 -2.90 -9.96 -1.29
C LEU A 185 -3.04 -10.19 -2.79
N GLY A 186 -2.70 -9.22 -3.63
CA GLY A 186 -2.87 -9.27 -5.08
C GLY A 186 -1.63 -9.67 -5.86
N PHE A 187 -0.44 -9.36 -5.34
CA PHE A 187 0.83 -9.61 -6.05
C PHE A 187 1.67 -10.69 -5.38
N GLU A 188 2.02 -10.53 -4.11
CA GLU A 188 2.84 -11.50 -3.37
C GLU A 188 2.15 -12.86 -3.27
N LYS A 189 0.88 -12.89 -2.85
CA LYS A 189 0.09 -14.12 -2.72
C LYS A 189 -0.01 -14.91 -4.04
N TYR A 190 -0.17 -14.21 -5.15
CA TYR A 190 -0.37 -14.82 -6.47
C TYR A 190 0.95 -15.02 -7.24
N GLY A 191 2.10 -14.61 -6.68
CA GLY A 191 3.38 -14.62 -7.38
C GLY A 191 3.42 -13.72 -8.62
N ILE A 192 2.55 -12.71 -8.70
CA ILE A 192 2.45 -11.79 -9.83
C ILE A 192 3.43 -10.64 -9.58
N THR A 193 4.32 -10.37 -10.53
CA THR A 193 5.17 -9.17 -10.46
C THR A 193 4.34 -7.92 -10.74
N ASN A 194 4.34 -6.97 -9.81
CA ASN A 194 3.67 -5.69 -10.01
C ASN A 194 4.40 -4.85 -11.07
N ASN A 195 3.87 -4.84 -12.30
CA ASN A 195 4.56 -4.32 -13.48
C ASN A 195 4.52 -2.79 -13.68
N ILE A 196 4.13 -2.00 -12.65
CA ILE A 196 4.42 -0.54 -12.68
C ILE A 196 5.89 -0.35 -12.29
N THR A 197 6.76 -0.53 -13.28
CA THR A 197 7.90 0.37 -13.42
C THR A 197 7.35 1.64 -14.03
N PHE A 198 7.14 2.69 -13.22
CA PHE A 198 7.42 4.02 -13.74
C PHE A 198 8.82 3.91 -14.35
N LYS A 199 9.08 4.50 -15.52
CA LYS A 199 10.46 4.73 -15.99
C LYS A 199 11.14 5.69 -15.01
N GLN A 200 11.34 5.27 -13.77
CA GLN A 200 12.32 5.78 -12.87
C GLN A 200 13.45 4.81 -13.06
N THR A 201 14.54 5.28 -13.68
CA THR A 201 15.85 4.75 -13.37
C THR A 201 15.87 4.55 -11.86
N CYS A 202 15.81 3.31 -11.39
CA CYS A 202 15.67 3.02 -9.98
C CYS A 202 17.00 3.42 -9.35
N GLN A 203 17.13 4.70 -9.01
CA GLN A 203 18.25 5.23 -8.27
C GLN A 203 18.00 4.85 -6.82
N TRP A 204 18.96 4.14 -6.26
CA TRP A 204 18.93 3.72 -4.87
C TRP A 204 19.78 4.70 -4.07
N PHE A 205 19.26 5.13 -2.94
CA PHE A 205 20.05 5.81 -1.94
C PHE A 205 20.81 4.79 -1.11
N TYR A 206 22.11 5.01 -0.95
CA TYR A 206 22.88 4.42 0.12
C TYR A 206 22.71 5.27 1.37
N ILE A 207 21.91 4.81 2.32
CA ILE A 207 21.62 5.53 3.55
C ILE A 207 22.50 4.97 4.66
N THR A 208 23.28 5.84 5.29
CA THR A 208 24.00 5.50 6.53
C THR A 208 23.11 5.85 7.71
N CYS A 209 22.69 4.84 8.45
CA CYS A 209 21.89 4.98 9.66
C CYS A 209 22.81 4.96 10.89
N TYR A 210 22.83 6.05 11.63
CA TYR A 210 23.49 6.18 12.92
C TYR A 210 22.48 5.88 14.02
N LEU A 211 22.64 4.73 14.66
CA LEU A 211 21.89 4.33 15.86
C LEU A 211 22.71 4.70 17.11
N PRO A 212 22.12 4.72 18.31
CA PRO A 212 22.84 5.12 19.52
C PRO A 212 24.08 4.27 19.83
N GLN A 213 24.08 3.00 19.41
CA GLN A 213 25.11 2.01 19.75
C GLN A 213 25.89 1.48 18.54
N GLU A 214 25.43 1.78 17.31
CA GLU A 214 26.02 1.20 16.10
C GLU A 214 25.72 2.06 14.86
N THR A 215 26.45 1.80 13.79
CA THR A 215 26.18 2.40 12.47
C THR A 215 25.87 1.29 11.49
N ARG A 216 24.79 1.45 10.73
CA ARG A 216 24.36 0.51 9.70
C ARG A 216 24.21 1.22 8.37
N ALA A 217 24.35 0.48 7.28
CA ALA A 217 24.07 0.97 5.94
C ALA A 217 22.91 0.17 5.33
N LEU A 218 22.06 0.84 4.58
CA LEU A 218 21.00 0.22 3.81
C LEU A 218 20.86 0.89 2.45
N CYS A 219 20.27 0.18 1.50
CA CYS A 219 19.83 0.74 0.24
C CYS A 219 18.32 0.97 0.30
N PHE A 220 17.86 2.14 -0.12
CA PHE A 220 16.44 2.49 -0.15
C PHE A 220 16.09 3.17 -1.47
N PRO A 221 14.96 2.86 -2.12
CA PRO A 221 14.63 3.43 -3.42
C PRO A 221 14.33 4.94 -3.33
N GLU A 222 14.85 5.73 -4.27
CA GLU A 222 14.74 7.20 -4.21
C GLU A 222 13.31 7.75 -4.30
N HIS A 223 12.46 7.02 -5.00
CA HIS A 223 11.09 7.41 -5.28
C HIS A 223 10.11 7.11 -4.13
N GLU A 224 10.57 6.40 -3.10
CA GLU A 224 9.77 6.08 -1.93
C GLU A 224 9.70 7.28 -0.97
N ASN A 225 8.65 7.31 -0.14
CA ASN A 225 8.37 8.41 0.78
C ASN A 225 8.85 8.12 2.21
N LEU A 226 8.64 9.08 3.11
CA LEU A 226 9.09 8.96 4.49
C LEU A 226 8.39 7.81 5.22
N TYR A 227 7.10 7.62 4.98
CA TYR A 227 6.32 6.55 5.61
C TYR A 227 6.89 5.16 5.29
N HIS A 228 7.13 4.87 4.02
CA HIS A 228 7.73 3.60 3.59
C HIS A 228 9.14 3.44 4.16
N PHE A 229 9.90 4.53 4.26
CA PHE A 229 11.22 4.51 4.90
C PHE A 229 11.13 4.14 6.39
N ILE A 230 10.20 4.73 7.13
CA ILE A 230 9.96 4.43 8.56
C ILE A 230 9.53 2.96 8.73
N VAL A 231 8.58 2.48 7.93
CA VAL A 231 8.13 1.08 7.97
C VAL A 231 9.30 0.13 7.70
N TYR A 232 10.12 0.46 6.70
CA TYR A 232 11.32 -0.31 6.35
C TYR A 232 12.33 -0.35 7.51
N LEU A 233 12.62 0.78 8.14
CA LEU A 233 13.50 0.86 9.31
C LEU A 233 12.98 0.03 10.48
N LYS A 234 11.68 0.14 10.81
CA LYS A 234 11.05 -0.65 11.90
C LYS A 234 11.17 -2.15 11.63
N GLY A 235 10.88 -2.59 10.41
CA GLY A 235 11.02 -4.00 10.03
C GLY A 235 12.47 -4.50 10.04
N ARG A 236 13.41 -3.68 9.55
CA ARG A 236 14.83 -4.04 9.40
C ARG A 236 15.58 -4.08 10.72
N PHE A 237 15.37 -3.08 11.58
CA PHE A 237 16.15 -2.89 12.80
C PHE A 237 15.44 -3.38 14.05
N LYS A 238 14.10 -3.55 14.03
CA LYS A 238 13.29 -4.01 15.17
C LYS A 238 13.52 -3.19 16.45
N ILE A 239 13.82 -1.90 16.27
CA ILE A 239 14.00 -0.93 17.36
C ILE A 239 12.83 0.05 17.37
N PRO A 240 12.45 0.57 18.54
CA PRO A 240 11.57 1.73 18.61
C PRO A 240 12.27 2.92 17.97
N ILE A 241 11.57 3.61 17.06
CA ILE A 241 12.05 4.85 16.43
C ILE A 241 11.23 5.97 17.06
N THR A 242 11.87 6.77 17.90
CA THR A 242 11.23 7.92 18.56
C THR A 242 11.44 9.19 17.75
N LYS A 243 12.64 9.36 17.16
CA LYS A 243 12.97 10.50 16.31
C LYS A 243 13.87 10.08 15.16
N LEU A 244 13.65 10.72 14.02
CA LEU A 244 14.53 10.67 12.87
C LEU A 244 15.11 12.05 12.61
N LYS A 245 16.41 12.09 12.32
CA LYS A 245 17.12 13.30 11.89
C LYS A 245 17.94 12.99 10.64
N TYR A 246 18.22 13.99 9.83
CA TYR A 246 19.11 13.87 8.69
C TYR A 246 20.20 14.93 8.74
N ARG A 247 21.35 14.65 8.11
CA ARG A 247 22.41 15.65 7.90
C ARG A 247 22.12 16.45 6.63
N SER A 248 21.98 17.76 6.76
CA SER A 248 21.82 18.68 5.64
C SER A 248 23.14 18.83 4.85
N ARG A 249 23.08 19.40 3.65
CA ARG A 249 24.28 19.68 2.84
C ARG A 249 25.27 20.63 3.51
N LYS A 250 24.79 21.46 4.45
CA LYS A 250 25.63 22.38 5.24
C LYS A 250 26.26 21.72 6.46
N GLY A 251 25.91 20.47 6.76
CA GLY A 251 26.37 19.73 7.93
C GLY A 251 25.44 19.81 9.14
N ASP A 252 24.36 20.60 9.05
CA ASP A 252 23.37 20.73 10.14
C ASP A 252 22.57 19.45 10.32
N ILE A 253 22.19 19.14 11.57
CA ILE A 253 21.30 18.02 11.87
C ILE A 253 19.87 18.54 11.97
N CYS A 254 19.03 18.13 11.03
CA CYS A 254 17.64 18.55 10.92
C CYS A 254 16.68 17.42 11.28
N LEU A 255 15.53 17.75 11.86
CA LEU A 255 14.47 16.76 12.13
C LEU A 255 13.85 16.29 10.81
N LEU A 256 13.41 15.04 10.79
CA LEU A 256 12.73 14.41 9.67
C LEU A 256 11.30 14.07 10.11
N LEU A 257 10.37 15.01 9.93
CA LEU A 257 9.01 14.92 10.48
C LEU A 257 7.97 14.53 9.44
N ASP A 258 8.13 15.00 8.21
CA ASP A 258 7.16 14.83 7.13
C ASP A 258 7.83 14.55 5.77
N ASP A 259 7.00 14.33 4.75
CA ASP A 259 7.49 14.09 3.39
C ASP A 259 8.22 15.32 2.79
N LYS A 260 7.97 16.53 3.29
CA LYS A 260 8.69 17.73 2.82
C LYS A 260 10.13 17.73 3.34
N ASP A 261 10.33 17.39 4.61
CA ASP A 261 11.66 17.19 5.19
C ASP A 261 12.40 16.04 4.49
N TRP A 262 11.68 14.98 4.12
CA TRP A 262 12.24 13.87 3.34
C TRP A 262 12.74 14.30 1.96
N GLU A 263 11.97 15.11 1.24
CA GLU A 263 12.46 15.69 -0.02
C GLU A 263 13.69 16.58 0.21
N TYR A 264 13.76 17.37 1.29
CA TYR A 264 14.96 18.14 1.62
C TYR A 264 16.17 17.25 1.96
N ALA A 265 15.96 16.15 2.67
CA ALA A 265 16.99 15.18 3.00
C ALA A 265 17.56 14.53 1.73
N LYS A 266 16.68 14.07 0.82
CA LYS A 266 17.06 13.52 -0.49
C LYS A 266 17.86 14.53 -1.33
N ASN A 267 17.41 15.79 -1.36
CA ASN A 267 18.10 16.86 -2.08
C ASN A 267 19.44 17.27 -1.44
N SER A 268 19.63 16.99 -0.15
CA SER A 268 20.88 17.21 0.57
C SER A 268 21.91 16.10 0.37
N ALA A 269 21.53 15.01 -0.30
CA ALA A 269 22.39 13.85 -0.48
C ALA A 269 23.62 14.14 -1.34
N ILE A 270 24.73 13.49 -0.98
CA ILE A 270 25.99 13.53 -1.70
C ILE A 270 25.85 12.64 -2.93
N LYS A 271 25.82 13.26 -4.11
CA LYS A 271 25.79 12.57 -5.40
C LYS A 271 27.21 12.29 -5.86
N THR A 272 27.59 11.01 -5.92
CA THR A 272 28.84 10.56 -6.57
C THR A 272 28.50 9.94 -7.93
N GLN A 273 29.52 9.65 -8.76
CA GLN A 273 29.31 9.03 -10.08
C GLN A 273 28.55 7.70 -10.01
N ASN A 274 28.63 6.98 -8.88
CA ASN A 274 28.13 5.61 -8.79
C ASN A 274 26.94 5.44 -7.81
N PHE A 275 26.76 6.34 -6.85
CA PHE A 275 25.66 6.26 -5.88
C PHE A 275 25.34 7.61 -5.25
N VAL A 276 24.12 7.72 -4.72
CA VAL A 276 23.68 8.86 -3.93
C VAL A 276 23.63 8.45 -2.46
N ARG A 277 24.31 9.21 -1.58
CA ARG A 277 24.44 8.89 -0.15
C ARG A 277 23.95 10.02 0.74
N PHE A 278 23.23 9.69 1.79
CA PHE A 278 22.97 10.62 2.89
C PHE A 278 22.85 9.89 4.24
N ASP A 279 22.93 10.68 5.30
CA ASP A 279 23.03 10.20 6.67
C ASP A 279 21.72 10.44 7.42
N ILE A 280 21.26 9.40 8.14
CA ILE A 280 20.08 9.43 8.98
C ILE A 280 20.48 9.04 10.40
N PHE A 281 20.05 9.81 11.39
CA PHE A 281 20.23 9.53 12.80
C PHE A 281 18.92 9.04 13.37
N ILE A 282 18.97 7.90 14.05
CA ILE A 282 17.81 7.20 14.61
C ILE A 282 17.96 7.24 16.14
N GLU A 283 16.98 7.84 16.81
CA GLU A 283 16.87 7.92 18.27
C GLU A 283 15.64 7.16 18.77
#